data_AF-A0A6N9T625-F1
#
_entry.id   AF-A0A6N9T625-F1
#
_cell.length_a   1.000
_cell.length_b   1.000
_cell.length_c   1.000
_cell.angle_alpha   90.00
_cell.angle_beta   90.00
_cell.angle_gamma   90.00
#
_symmetry.space_group_name_H-M   'P 1'
#
loop_
_entity.id
_entity.type
_entity.pdbx_description
1 polymer ?
#
loop_
_entity_poly.entity_id
_entity_poly.type
_entity_poly.pdbx_seq_one_letter_code
_entity_poly.pdbx_strand_id
1 'polypeptide(L)'
;MSVVPYWLLVGAGVTVLSWVLVAGFVSNSERLTVFAVLAAISMIASTAGFIGGLSRVGVAGQVIAAALSLIGALVTYLFGVDRSKGALIPICAMVFSVSLFLSYFQAADMRADPERYSLWRAHCLSIFSSKDLLSDEVSSTIVDSSFGEICARVFLNEKQRLLSP
;
A
#
# COMPACT_ATOMS: atom_id res chain seq x y z
N MET A 1 7.96 -18.62 -2.42
CA MET A 1 6.73 -18.10 -3.04
C MET A 1 7.14 -17.10 -4.10
N SER A 2 6.83 -17.36 -5.37
CA SER A 2 7.19 -16.50 -6.49
C SER A 2 6.46 -15.16 -6.32
N VAL A 3 7.18 -14.15 -5.83
CA VAL A 3 6.65 -12.83 -5.54
C VAL A 3 6.49 -12.10 -6.86
N VAL A 4 5.49 -12.47 -7.67
CA VAL A 4 4.96 -11.48 -8.61
C VAL A 4 4.47 -10.36 -7.72
N PRO A 5 5.09 -9.17 -7.77
CA PRO A 5 4.77 -8.16 -6.80
C PRO A 5 3.35 -7.69 -7.11
N TYR A 6 2.44 -7.97 -6.17
CA TYR A 6 0.98 -7.88 -6.34
C TYR A 6 0.51 -6.54 -6.90
N TRP A 7 1.26 -5.46 -6.67
CA TRP A 7 1.01 -4.16 -7.30
C TRP A 7 0.96 -4.24 -8.83
N LEU A 8 1.76 -5.09 -9.49
CA LEU A 8 1.64 -5.36 -10.93
C LEU A 8 0.27 -5.96 -11.31
N LEU A 9 -0.28 -6.84 -10.46
CA LEU A 9 -1.60 -7.42 -10.68
C LEU A 9 -2.70 -6.38 -10.50
N VAL A 10 -2.57 -5.48 -9.51
CA VAL A 10 -3.49 -4.34 -9.33
C VAL A 10 -3.43 -3.42 -10.54
N GLY A 11 -2.22 -3.03 -10.97
CA GLY A 11 -2.01 -2.18 -12.14
C GLY A 11 -2.62 -2.77 -13.41
N ALA A 12 -2.34 -4.05 -13.69
CA ALA A 12 -2.89 -4.77 -14.83
C ALA A 12 -4.42 -4.93 -14.73
N GLY A 13 -4.93 -5.31 -13.56
CA GLY A 13 -6.36 -5.51 -13.32
C GLY A 13 -7.18 -4.23 -13.51
N VAL A 14 -6.72 -3.11 -12.95
CA VAL A 14 -7.37 -1.80 -13.12
C VAL A 14 -7.29 -1.33 -14.58
N THR A 15 -6.18 -1.59 -15.28
CA THR A 15 -6.04 -1.27 -16.71
C THR A 15 -7.05 -2.05 -17.56
N VAL A 16 -7.16 -3.36 -17.37
CA VAL A 16 -8.10 -4.19 -18.13
C VAL A 16 -9.54 -3.82 -17.81
N LEU A 17 -9.87 -3.60 -16.54
CA LEU A 17 -11.23 -3.22 -16.12
C LEU A 17 -11.64 -1.88 -16.73
N SER A 18 -10.79 -0.86 -16.63
CA SER A 18 -11.06 0.46 -17.22
C SER A 18 -11.09 0.43 -18.74
N TRP A 19 -10.23 -0.38 -19.37
CA TRP A 19 -10.26 -0.57 -20.82
C TRP A 19 -11.59 -1.12 -21.31
N VAL A 20 -12.13 -2.16 -20.65
CA VAL A 20 -13.42 -2.77 -21.01
C VAL A 20 -14.56 -1.74 -20.94
N LEU A 21 -14.54 -0.85 -19.94
CA LEU A 21 -15.55 0.20 -19.79
C LEU A 21 -15.48 1.26 -20.90
N VAL A 22 -14.30 1.50 -21.49
CA VAL A 22 -14.03 2.64 -22.37
C VAL A 22 -13.92 2.23 -23.84
N ALA A 23 -13.60 0.97 -24.14
CA ALA A 23 -13.39 0.46 -25.49
C ALA A 23 -14.60 0.67 -26.43
N GLY A 24 -15.82 0.72 -25.89
CA GLY A 24 -17.05 1.00 -26.64
C GLY A 24 -17.21 2.45 -27.08
N PHE A 25 -16.55 3.40 -26.41
CA PHE A 25 -16.67 4.84 -26.65
C PHE A 25 -15.51 5.43 -27.47
N VAL A 26 -14.47 4.64 -27.72
CA VAL A 26 -13.24 5.10 -28.40
C VAL A 26 -13.16 4.59 -29.84
N SER A 27 -12.75 5.48 -30.75
CA SER A 27 -12.55 5.18 -32.17
C SER A 27 -11.48 4.09 -32.38
N ASN A 28 -11.65 3.21 -33.37
CA ASN A 28 -10.73 2.09 -33.62
C ASN A 28 -9.27 2.54 -33.81
N SER A 29 -9.04 3.71 -34.41
CA SER A 29 -7.71 4.29 -34.62
C SER A 29 -7.01 4.71 -33.31
N GLU A 30 -7.76 5.06 -32.28
CA GLU A 30 -7.21 5.58 -31.01
C GLU A 30 -7.16 4.52 -29.90
N ARG A 31 -7.76 3.35 -30.13
CA ARG A 31 -7.87 2.28 -29.13
C ARG A 31 -6.53 1.89 -28.52
N LEU A 32 -5.51 1.69 -29.36
CA LEU A 32 -4.18 1.32 -28.89
C LEU A 32 -3.56 2.42 -28.02
N THR A 33 -3.70 3.67 -28.42
CA THR A 33 -3.16 4.83 -27.70
C THR A 33 -3.83 5.00 -26.34
N VAL A 34 -5.17 4.90 -26.29
CA VAL A 34 -5.91 4.98 -25.02
C VAL A 34 -5.52 3.86 -24.09
N PHE A 35 -5.44 2.62 -24.59
CA PHE A 35 -5.01 1.47 -23.79
C PHE A 35 -3.61 1.67 -23.20
N ALA A 36 -2.65 2.13 -24.02
CA ALA A 36 -1.28 2.39 -23.57
C ALA A 36 -1.22 3.49 -22.48
N VAL A 37 -2.04 4.54 -22.61
CA VAL A 37 -2.12 5.62 -21.62
C VAL A 37 -2.72 5.11 -20.30
N LEU A 38 -3.84 4.36 -20.35
CA LEU A 38 -4.44 3.77 -19.15
C LEU A 38 -3.47 2.82 -18.45
N ALA A 39 -2.76 1.99 -19.21
CA ALA A 39 -1.73 1.09 -18.68
C ALA A 39 -0.60 1.85 -17.99
N ALA A 40 -0.03 2.86 -18.65
CA ALA A 40 1.05 3.66 -18.09
C ALA A 40 0.62 4.37 -16.79
N ILE A 41 -0.55 5.03 -16.81
CA ILE A 41 -1.08 5.75 -15.64
C ILE A 41 -1.35 4.78 -14.49
N SER A 42 -2.01 3.65 -14.76
CA SER A 42 -2.30 2.64 -13.73
C SER A 42 -1.03 2.09 -13.09
N MET A 43 0.01 1.83 -13.89
CA MET A 43 1.29 1.30 -13.40
C MET A 43 2.06 2.33 -12.56
N ILE A 44 2.07 3.60 -12.99
CA ILE A 44 2.67 4.69 -12.20
C ILE A 44 1.93 4.86 -10.87
N ALA A 45 0.60 4.88 -10.89
CA ALA A 45 -0.21 4.98 -9.68
C ALA A 45 0.03 3.82 -8.73
N SER A 46 0.04 2.59 -9.25
CA SER A 46 0.24 1.39 -8.45
C SER A 46 1.62 1.39 -7.79
N THR A 47 2.65 1.75 -8.56
CA THR A 47 4.03 1.84 -8.04
C THR A 47 4.14 2.91 -6.96
N ALA A 48 3.58 4.10 -7.20
CA ALA A 48 3.57 5.19 -6.23
C ALA A 48 2.79 4.82 -4.96
N GLY A 49 1.64 4.17 -5.09
CA GLY A 49 0.84 3.67 -3.98
C GLY A 49 1.60 2.62 -3.16
N PHE A 50 2.21 1.65 -3.83
CA PHE A 50 2.97 0.59 -3.18
C PHE A 50 4.19 1.13 -2.41
N ILE A 51 5.01 1.96 -3.05
CA ILE A 51 6.16 2.61 -2.39
C ILE A 51 5.69 3.51 -1.24
N GLY A 52 4.59 4.24 -1.45
CA GLY A 52 3.98 5.11 -0.45
C GLY A 52 3.50 4.34 0.78
N GLY A 53 2.86 3.18 0.59
CA GLY A 53 2.36 2.34 1.70
C GLY A 53 3.47 1.67 2.50
N LEU A 54 4.57 1.28 1.84
CA LEU A 54 5.73 0.68 2.52
C LEU A 54 6.58 1.70 3.29
N SER A 55 6.54 2.98 2.92
CA SER A 55 7.44 3.98 3.48
C SER A 55 6.98 4.48 4.85
N ARG A 56 7.89 4.47 5.83
CA ARG A 56 7.70 4.99 7.19
C ARG A 56 7.82 6.50 7.31
N VAL A 57 8.49 7.11 6.35
CA VAL A 57 8.93 8.50 6.42
C VAL A 57 7.96 9.35 5.62
N GLY A 58 7.74 10.60 6.03
CA GLY A 58 6.92 11.59 5.30
C GLY A 58 7.33 11.80 3.82
N VAL A 59 8.47 11.23 3.40
CA VAL A 59 8.88 11.06 1.99
C VAL A 59 7.77 10.43 1.13
N ALA A 60 6.95 9.54 1.70
CA ALA A 60 5.78 8.98 1.00
C ALA A 60 4.79 10.07 0.55
N GLY A 61 4.58 11.09 1.39
CA GLY A 61 3.73 12.23 1.06
C GLY A 61 4.27 13.06 -0.11
N GLN A 62 5.59 13.14 -0.27
CA GLN A 62 6.23 13.84 -1.39
C GLN A 62 6.05 13.07 -2.71
N VAL A 63 6.14 11.74 -2.69
CA VAL A 63 5.94 10.91 -3.90
C VAL A 63 4.49 11.01 -4.38
N ILE A 64 3.51 10.93 -3.47
CA ILE A 64 2.10 11.07 -3.81
C ILE A 64 1.81 12.47 -4.38
N ALA A 65 2.34 13.52 -3.73
CA ALA A 65 2.19 14.89 -4.22
C ALA A 65 2.83 15.09 -5.61
N ALA A 66 4.01 14.51 -5.85
CA ALA A 66 4.68 14.55 -7.15
C ALA A 66 3.92 13.78 -8.24
N ALA A 67 3.33 12.63 -7.92
CA ALA A 67 2.51 11.88 -8.85
C ALA A 67 1.19 12.63 -9.18
N LEU A 68 0.56 13.24 -8.18
CA LEU A 68 -0.62 14.08 -8.36
C LEU A 68 -0.32 15.35 -9.16
N SER A 69 0.84 15.98 -8.93
CA SER A 69 1.24 17.18 -9.70
C SER A 69 1.55 16.86 -11.14
N LEU A 70 2.19 15.72 -11.43
CA LEU A 70 2.40 15.22 -12.79
C LEU A 70 1.07 15.03 -13.52
N ILE A 71 0.07 14.43 -12.85
CA ILE A 71 -1.26 14.25 -13.43
C ILE A 71 -1.98 15.57 -13.60
N GLY A 72 -1.92 16.46 -12.61
CA GLY A 72 -2.47 17.81 -12.74
C GLY A 72 -1.89 18.55 -13.95
N ALA A 73 -0.58 18.48 -14.16
CA ALA A 73 0.09 19.08 -15.31
C ALA A 73 -0.35 18.43 -16.63
N LEU A 74 -0.40 17.10 -16.69
CA LEU A 74 -0.85 16.35 -17.87
C LEU A 74 -2.30 16.70 -18.25
N VAL A 75 -3.18 16.76 -17.25
CA VAL A 75 -4.59 17.13 -17.39
C VAL A 75 -4.72 18.55 -17.92
N THR A 76 -3.99 19.51 -17.33
CA THR A 76 -4.01 20.91 -17.77
C THR A 76 -3.49 21.05 -19.20
N TYR A 77 -2.43 20.31 -19.56
CA TYR A 77 -1.88 20.30 -20.91
C TYR A 77 -2.89 19.74 -21.93
N LEU A 78 -3.51 18.59 -21.64
CA LEU A 78 -4.49 17.98 -22.54
C LEU A 78 -5.74 18.85 -22.73
N PHE A 79 -6.28 19.45 -21.67
CA PHE A 79 -7.41 20.38 -21.77
C PHE A 79 -7.06 21.70 -22.48
N GLY A 80 -5.79 22.13 -22.40
CA GLY A 80 -5.30 23.33 -23.06
C GLY A 80 -5.11 23.15 -24.58
N VAL A 81 -4.74 21.95 -25.01
CA VAL A 81 -4.40 21.67 -26.42
C VAL A 81 -5.58 21.12 -27.21
N ASP A 82 -6.41 20.23 -26.64
CA ASP A 82 -7.48 19.58 -27.42
C ASP A 82 -8.70 19.19 -26.57
N ARG A 83 -9.77 19.99 -26.68
CA ARG A 83 -11.02 19.80 -25.92
C ARG A 83 -11.87 18.62 -26.40
N SER A 84 -11.57 18.06 -27.57
CA SER A 84 -12.33 16.94 -28.15
C SER A 84 -12.24 15.66 -27.29
N LYS A 85 -11.21 15.54 -26.44
CA LYS A 85 -10.93 14.34 -25.62
C LYS A 85 -11.46 14.43 -24.19
N GLY A 86 -12.41 15.31 -23.91
CA GLY A 86 -12.83 15.70 -22.56
C GLY A 86 -13.21 14.55 -21.60
N ALA A 87 -13.74 13.43 -22.10
CA ALA A 87 -14.13 12.28 -21.27
C ALA A 87 -12.95 11.37 -20.85
N LEU A 88 -11.84 11.36 -21.60
CA LEU A 88 -10.68 10.52 -21.28
C LEU A 88 -9.98 10.95 -19.99
N ILE A 89 -10.00 12.25 -19.71
CA ILE A 89 -9.31 12.84 -18.57
C ILE A 89 -9.88 12.39 -17.21
N PRO A 90 -11.20 12.52 -16.94
CA PRO A 90 -11.76 12.03 -15.69
C PRO A 90 -11.60 10.50 -15.52
N ILE A 91 -11.60 9.75 -16.62
CA ILE A 91 -11.33 8.30 -16.60
C ILE A 91 -9.88 8.03 -16.17
N CYS A 92 -8.90 8.74 -16.75
CA CYS A 92 -7.50 8.62 -16.36
C CYS A 92 -7.29 8.98 -14.88
N ALA A 93 -7.95 10.04 -14.40
CA ALA A 93 -7.89 10.43 -12.99
C ALA A 93 -8.49 9.35 -12.08
N MET A 94 -9.65 8.78 -12.45
CA MET A 94 -10.25 7.66 -11.72
C MET A 94 -9.33 6.43 -11.68
N VAL A 95 -8.77 6.03 -12.83
CA VAL A 95 -7.85 4.89 -12.94
C VAL A 95 -6.62 5.09 -12.07
N PHE A 96 -6.05 6.29 -12.10
CA PHE A 96 -4.94 6.64 -11.23
C PHE A 96 -5.30 6.52 -9.76
N SER A 97 -6.40 7.16 -9.32
CA SER A 97 -6.81 7.15 -7.91
C SER A 97 -7.07 5.73 -7.40
N VAL A 98 -7.82 4.91 -8.16
CA VAL A 98 -8.14 3.53 -7.76
C VAL A 98 -6.88 2.68 -7.65
N SER A 99 -6.01 2.73 -8.67
CA SER A 99 -4.78 1.93 -8.68
C SER A 99 -3.82 2.33 -7.55
N LEU A 100 -3.70 3.64 -7.28
CA LEU A 100 -2.91 4.17 -6.16
C LEU A 100 -3.45 3.69 -4.82
N PHE A 101 -4.75 3.85 -4.55
CA PHE A 101 -5.34 3.49 -3.25
C PHE A 101 -5.25 1.99 -2.97
N LEU A 102 -5.60 1.14 -3.95
CA LEU A 102 -5.54 -0.31 -3.77
C LEU A 102 -4.11 -0.79 -3.44
N SER A 103 -3.13 -0.28 -4.18
CA SER A 103 -1.73 -0.63 -3.97
C SER A 103 -1.18 -0.06 -2.66
N TYR A 104 -1.64 1.13 -2.26
CA TYR A 104 -1.28 1.75 -0.99
C TYR A 104 -1.80 0.97 0.22
N PHE A 105 -3.09 0.65 0.27
CA PHE A 105 -3.66 -0.09 1.40
C PHE A 105 -2.99 -1.43 1.59
N GLN A 106 -2.75 -2.13 0.48
CA GLN A 106 -2.07 -3.40 0.53
C GLN A 106 -0.63 -3.27 1.06
N ALA A 107 0.14 -2.31 0.55
CA ALA A 107 1.50 -2.06 1.02
C ALA A 107 1.54 -1.63 2.49
N ALA A 108 0.57 -0.84 2.93
CA ALA A 108 0.43 -0.43 4.33
C ALA A 108 0.12 -1.63 5.24
N ASP A 109 -0.69 -2.58 4.79
CA ASP A 109 -0.98 -3.81 5.53
C ASP A 109 0.27 -4.69 5.68
N MET A 110 1.04 -4.88 4.60
CA MET A 110 2.32 -5.58 4.62
C MET A 110 3.33 -4.94 5.59
N ARG A 111 3.22 -3.63 5.79
CA ARG A 111 4.03 -2.87 6.75
C ARG A 111 3.49 -2.97 8.19
N ALA A 112 2.18 -3.05 8.37
CA ALA A 112 1.54 -3.07 9.68
C ALA A 112 1.94 -4.31 10.50
N ASP A 113 2.05 -5.48 9.87
CA ASP A 113 2.43 -6.72 10.54
C ASP A 113 3.80 -6.69 11.25
N PRO A 114 4.91 -6.35 10.57
CA PRO A 114 6.22 -6.27 11.23
C PRO A 114 6.30 -5.14 12.25
N GLU A 115 5.57 -4.04 12.03
CA GLU A 115 5.52 -2.92 12.99
C GLU A 115 4.80 -3.30 14.27
N ARG A 116 3.60 -3.90 14.14
CA ARG A 116 2.85 -4.44 15.28
C ARG A 116 3.71 -5.44 16.06
N TYR A 117 4.38 -6.34 15.36
CA TYR A 117 5.29 -7.29 16.00
C TYR A 117 6.41 -6.60 16.78
N SER A 118 7.08 -5.60 16.18
CA SER A 118 8.17 -4.88 16.85
C SER A 118 7.70 -4.11 18.09
N LEU A 119 6.51 -3.52 18.02
CA LEU A 119 5.90 -2.77 19.12
C LEU A 119 5.51 -3.71 20.27
N TRP A 120 4.82 -4.80 19.96
CA TRP A 120 4.43 -5.80 20.95
C TRP A 120 5.65 -6.45 21.61
N ARG A 121 6.71 -6.74 20.85
CA ARG A 121 7.96 -7.26 21.39
C ARG A 121 8.60 -6.29 22.38
N ALA A 122 8.71 -5.01 22.03
CA ALA A 122 9.26 -3.98 22.92
C ALA A 122 8.41 -3.84 24.20
N HIS A 123 7.09 -3.91 24.07
CA HIS A 123 6.18 -3.83 25.20
C HIS A 123 6.28 -5.04 26.14
N CYS A 124 6.25 -6.26 25.59
CA CYS A 124 6.44 -7.48 26.36
C CYS A 124 7.80 -7.50 27.08
N LEU A 125 8.87 -7.09 26.41
CA LEU A 125 10.20 -6.96 27.03
C LEU A 125 10.19 -5.95 28.18
N SER A 126 9.54 -4.78 28.02
CA SER A 126 9.46 -3.79 29.10
C SER A 126 8.73 -4.31 30.34
N ILE A 127 7.65 -5.08 30.15
CA ILE A 127 6.86 -5.64 31.24
C ILE A 127 7.64 -6.73 31.98
N PHE A 128 8.18 -7.72 31.24
CA PHE A 128 8.89 -8.86 31.82
C PHE A 128 10.36 -8.61 32.19
N SER A 129 10.86 -7.38 31.99
CA SER A 129 12.17 -6.95 32.50
C SER A 129 12.08 -5.99 33.68
N SER A 130 10.89 -5.48 34.00
CA SER A 130 10.70 -4.55 35.11
C SER A 130 10.76 -5.28 36.45
N LYS A 131 11.74 -4.93 37.28
CA LYS A 131 11.90 -5.50 38.63
C LYS A 131 10.72 -5.15 39.53
N ASP A 132 10.12 -3.98 39.35
CA ASP A 132 9.03 -3.51 40.21
C ASP A 132 7.75 -4.34 39.97
N LEU A 133 7.48 -4.73 38.73
CA LEU A 133 6.31 -5.55 38.38
C LEU A 133 6.47 -7.03 38.77
N LEU A 134 7.71 -7.52 38.80
CA LEU A 134 8.03 -8.93 39.07
C LEU A 134 8.35 -9.22 40.54
N SER A 135 8.67 -8.20 41.33
CA SER A 135 8.97 -8.37 42.77
C SER A 135 7.71 -8.50 43.63
N ASP A 136 6.56 -8.04 43.13
CA ASP A 136 5.25 -8.20 43.78
C ASP A 136 4.46 -9.37 43.17
N GLU A 137 4.06 -10.32 44.02
CA GLU A 137 3.35 -11.55 43.62
C GLU A 137 1.98 -11.24 43.01
N VAL A 138 1.29 -10.23 43.53
CA VAL A 138 -0.02 -9.81 43.01
C VAL A 138 0.13 -9.18 41.63
N SER A 139 1.07 -8.25 41.48
CA SER A 139 1.35 -7.59 40.20
C SER A 139 1.81 -8.58 39.13
N SER A 140 2.69 -9.52 39.47
CA SER A 140 3.16 -10.53 38.52
C SER A 140 2.04 -11.46 38.03
N THR A 141 1.10 -11.85 38.91
CA THR A 141 -0.06 -12.67 38.53
C THR A 141 -1.02 -11.91 37.60
N ILE A 142 -1.25 -10.62 37.85
CA ILE A 142 -2.09 -9.77 36.99
C ILE A 142 -1.43 -9.59 35.61
N VAL A 143 -0.12 -9.37 35.60
CA VAL A 143 0.67 -9.24 34.37
C VAL A 143 0.63 -10.53 33.55
N ASP A 144 0.85 -11.68 34.17
CA ASP A 144 0.85 -12.97 33.50
C ASP A 144 -0.54 -13.33 32.95
N SER A 145 -1.60 -13.12 33.74
CA SER A 145 -2.97 -13.37 33.29
C SER A 145 -3.45 -12.41 32.18
N SER A 146 -2.97 -11.17 32.17
CA SER A 146 -3.38 -10.16 31.17
C SER A 146 -2.57 -10.22 29.88
N PHE A 147 -1.27 -10.51 29.97
CA PHE A 147 -0.34 -10.38 28.84
C PHE A 147 0.45 -11.66 28.53
N GLY A 148 0.41 -12.67 29.40
CA GLY A 148 1.22 -13.89 29.27
C GLY A 148 0.98 -14.62 27.94
N GLU A 149 -0.27 -14.83 27.54
CA GLU A 149 -0.58 -15.53 26.28
C GLU A 149 -0.08 -14.76 25.05
N ILE A 150 -0.30 -13.43 25.02
CA ILE A 150 0.11 -12.57 23.91
C ILE A 150 1.63 -12.54 23.81
N CYS A 151 2.33 -12.31 24.92
CA CYS A 151 3.79 -12.26 24.96
C CYS A 151 4.43 -13.61 24.67
N ALA A 152 3.86 -14.71 25.16
CA ALA A 152 4.31 -16.06 24.83
C ALA A 152 4.24 -16.33 23.31
N ARG A 153 3.13 -15.92 22.66
CA ARG A 153 2.97 -16.05 21.21
C ARG A 153 3.99 -15.20 20.44
N VAL A 154 4.29 -13.99 20.90
CA VAL A 154 5.32 -13.11 20.31
C VAL A 154 6.70 -13.78 20.39
N PHE A 155 7.10 -14.29 21.56
CA PHE A 155 8.41 -14.93 21.74
C PHE A 155 8.53 -16.26 20.97
N LEU A 156 7.45 -17.04 20.87
CA LEU A 156 7.43 -18.26 20.05
C LEU A 156 7.64 -17.95 18.56
N ASN A 157 7.02 -16.88 18.06
CA ASN A 157 7.19 -16.44 16.68
C ASN A 157 8.63 -15.96 16.42
N GLU A 158 9.27 -15.30 17.39
CA GLU A 158 10.69 -14.95 17.34
C GLU A 158 11.58 -16.18 17.21
N LYS A 159 11.35 -17.17 18.07
CA LYS A 159 12.10 -18.43 18.07
C LYS A 159 11.96 -19.15 16.73
N GLN A 160 10.77 -19.20 16.16
CA GLN A 160 10.53 -19.81 14.85
C GLN A 160 11.27 -19.07 13.72
N ARG A 161 11.29 -17.73 13.73
CA ARG A 161 12.01 -16.93 12.73
C ARG A 161 13.54 -17.10 12.83
N LEU A 162 14.09 -17.25 14.04
CA LEU A 162 15.53 -17.47 14.23
C LEU A 162 15.99 -18.87 13.82
N LEU A 163 15.08 -19.85 13.85
CA LEU A 163 15.36 -21.25 13.52
C LEU A 163 15.03 -21.64 12.08
N SER A 164 14.40 -20.73 11.32
CA SER A 164 14.08 -20.95 9.90
C SER A 164 15.19 -20.30 9.06
N PRO A 165 16.07 -21.08 8.41
CA PRO A 165 17.17 -20.56 7.59
C PRO A 165 16.69 -19.88 6.30
#